data_AF-A0A7K8AYF7-F1
#
_entry.id   AF-A0A7K8AYF7-F1
#
_cell.length_a   1.000
_cell.length_b   1.000
_cell.length_c   1.000
_cell.angle_alpha   90.00
_cell.angle_beta   90.00
_cell.angle_gamma   90.00
#
_symmetry.space_group_name_H-M   'P 1'
#
loop_
_entity.id
_entity.type
_entity.pdbx_description
1 polymer ?
#
loop_
_entity_poly.entity_id
_entity_poly.type
_entity_poly.pdbx_seq_one_letter_code
_entity_poly.pdbx_strand_id
1 'polypeptide(L)'
;MAFSQLKFKELGEEEPTWEEENLDSVKALTAKLKLQTRRPSYLEWEARVRGQRWGTRTPGGTRGAEQSPGHPEEQQGGGVCGFATMEAALEWLRTELRDMQALDQRLAQQLMRLRARLHRLKVEQACHQHKEMLDDATFGLEGCEEDSDPLCNIPPKAAFLLSTPLKHIGVTRMNINSRRFSLC
;
A
#
# COMPACT_ATOMS: atom_id res chain seq x y z
N MET A 1 32.34 2.33 -58.65
CA MET A 1 31.16 2.64 -57.81
C MET A 1 29.93 2.14 -58.53
N ALA A 2 29.18 1.21 -57.94
CA ALA A 2 27.70 1.12 -57.94
C ALA A 2 27.21 -0.34 -57.78
N PHE A 3 26.89 -0.65 -56.52
CA PHE A 3 25.77 -1.46 -56.02
C PHE A 3 25.30 -2.68 -56.81
N SER A 4 25.80 -3.85 -56.39
CA SER A 4 25.10 -5.13 -56.56
C SER A 4 24.42 -5.54 -55.25
N GLN A 5 23.10 -5.69 -55.34
CA GLN A 5 22.26 -6.61 -54.57
C GLN A 5 22.06 -6.34 -53.07
N LEU A 6 21.16 -5.42 -52.76
CA LEU A 6 20.36 -5.53 -51.55
C LEU A 6 19.27 -6.57 -51.82
N LYS A 7 19.39 -7.76 -51.22
CA LYS A 7 18.30 -8.74 -51.14
C LYS A 7 17.24 -8.17 -50.19
N PHE A 8 16.10 -7.81 -50.76
CA PHE A 8 14.89 -7.49 -49.98
C PHE A 8 14.36 -8.81 -49.41
N LYS A 9 14.44 -8.98 -48.10
CA LYS A 9 13.77 -10.08 -47.40
C LYS A 9 12.29 -9.71 -47.29
N GLU A 10 11.46 -10.54 -47.88
CA GLU A 10 10.00 -10.47 -47.88
C GLU A 10 9.50 -10.43 -46.43
N LEU A 11 8.69 -9.42 -46.08
CA LEU A 11 8.11 -9.24 -44.75
C LEU A 11 7.10 -10.36 -44.47
N GLY A 12 7.62 -11.47 -43.95
CA GLY A 12 6.88 -12.62 -43.46
C GLY A 12 7.77 -13.57 -42.64
N GLU A 13 8.92 -13.08 -42.15
CA GLU A 13 9.75 -13.83 -41.20
C GLU A 13 9.26 -13.56 -39.78
N GLU A 14 9.11 -14.65 -39.03
CA GLU A 14 8.57 -14.70 -37.68
C GLU A 14 9.22 -13.68 -36.75
N GLU A 15 8.39 -12.98 -35.97
CA GLU A 15 8.76 -12.12 -34.84
C GLU A 15 9.86 -12.82 -34.00
N PRO A 16 11.11 -12.34 -34.04
CA PRO A 16 12.14 -12.86 -33.17
C PRO A 16 11.75 -12.60 -31.72
N THR A 17 12.14 -13.51 -30.84
CA THR A 17 11.93 -13.49 -29.39
C THR A 17 12.72 -12.35 -28.71
N TRP A 18 12.50 -11.10 -29.14
CA TRP A 18 13.22 -9.90 -28.70
C TRP A 18 12.98 -9.56 -27.22
N GLU A 19 11.97 -10.13 -26.57
CA GLU A 19 11.62 -9.79 -25.20
C GLU A 19 12.61 -10.41 -24.17
N GLU A 20 13.08 -11.63 -24.40
CA GLU A 20 14.00 -12.32 -23.47
C GLU A 20 15.42 -11.73 -23.51
N GLU A 21 15.95 -11.46 -24.70
CA GLU A 21 17.28 -10.86 -24.88
C GLU A 21 17.36 -9.42 -24.32
N ASN A 22 16.26 -8.67 -24.42
CA ASN A 22 16.14 -7.33 -23.85
C ASN A 22 16.11 -7.34 -22.32
N LEU A 23 15.45 -8.31 -21.68
CA LEU A 23 15.42 -8.39 -20.23
C LEU A 23 16.77 -8.78 -19.64
N ASP A 24 17.47 -9.72 -20.27
CA ASP A 24 18.78 -10.18 -19.77
C ASP A 24 19.88 -9.15 -19.98
N SER A 25 19.86 -8.42 -21.09
CA SER A 25 20.75 -7.27 -21.29
C SER A 25 20.51 -6.16 -20.26
N VAL A 26 19.26 -5.86 -19.90
CA VAL A 26 18.92 -4.92 -18.82
C VAL A 26 19.37 -5.42 -17.45
N LYS A 27 19.20 -6.71 -17.13
CA LYS A 27 19.73 -7.32 -15.90
C LYS A 27 21.26 -7.25 -15.84
N ALA A 28 21.93 -7.49 -16.96
CA ALA A 28 23.39 -7.41 -17.05
C ALA A 28 23.89 -5.96 -16.87
N LEU A 29 23.23 -4.99 -17.49
CA LEU A 29 23.54 -3.57 -17.33
C LEU A 29 23.33 -3.09 -15.89
N THR A 30 22.22 -3.47 -15.26
CA THR A 30 21.95 -3.11 -13.86
C THR A 30 22.97 -3.74 -12.90
N ALA A 31 23.37 -5.00 -13.13
CA ALA A 31 24.45 -5.65 -12.38
C ALA A 31 25.82 -4.97 -12.60
N LYS A 32 26.16 -4.62 -13.85
CA LYS A 32 27.40 -3.92 -14.22
C LYS A 32 27.49 -2.54 -13.57
N LEU A 33 26.36 -1.84 -13.47
CA LEU A 33 26.24 -0.53 -12.83
C LEU A 33 26.06 -0.61 -11.31
N LYS A 34 26.01 -1.82 -10.73
CA LYS A 34 25.79 -2.07 -9.29
C LYS A 34 24.54 -1.37 -8.74
N LEU A 35 23.51 -1.24 -9.58
CA LEU A 35 22.26 -0.61 -9.18
C LEU A 35 21.49 -1.56 -8.26
N GLN A 36 21.26 -1.13 -7.02
CA GLN A 36 20.41 -1.83 -6.06
C GLN A 36 18.94 -1.61 -6.46
N THR A 37 18.46 -2.38 -7.43
CA THR A 37 17.07 -2.30 -7.93
C THR A 37 16.07 -3.02 -7.01
N ARG A 38 16.56 -3.80 -6.04
CA ARG A 38 15.76 -4.59 -5.09
C ARG A 38 15.95 -4.07 -3.66
N ARG A 39 14.88 -4.22 -2.85
CA ARG A 39 14.93 -3.88 -1.41
C ARG A 39 15.89 -4.82 -0.68
N PRO A 40 16.66 -4.35 0.32
CA PRO A 40 17.60 -5.20 1.08
C PRO A 40 16.95 -6.43 1.69
N SER A 41 15.74 -6.27 2.25
CA SER A 41 14.95 -7.37 2.82
C SER A 41 14.58 -8.45 1.79
N TYR A 42 14.39 -8.07 0.53
CA TYR A 42 14.13 -9.03 -0.53
C TYR A 42 15.39 -9.83 -0.86
N LEU A 43 16.56 -9.19 -0.90
CA LEU A 43 17.84 -9.87 -1.16
C LEU A 43 18.18 -10.86 -0.04
N GLU A 44 17.93 -10.49 1.22
CA GLU A 44 18.07 -11.40 2.37
C GLU A 44 17.12 -12.60 2.27
N TRP A 45 15.87 -12.37 1.87
CA TRP A 45 14.92 -13.44 1.64
C TRP A 45 15.36 -14.36 0.50
N GLU A 46 15.80 -13.80 -0.63
CA GLU A 46 16.25 -14.55 -1.81
C GLU A 46 17.49 -15.40 -1.48
N ALA A 47 18.46 -14.83 -0.74
CA ALA A 47 19.63 -15.56 -0.25
C ALA A 47 19.22 -16.71 0.68
N ARG A 48 18.27 -16.47 1.58
CA ARG A 48 17.75 -17.50 2.49
C ARG A 48 17.05 -18.63 1.74
N VAL A 49 16.21 -18.30 0.75
CA VAL A 49 15.47 -19.31 -0.04
C VAL A 49 16.41 -20.12 -0.93
N ARG A 50 17.36 -19.47 -1.62
CA ARG A 50 18.33 -20.15 -2.48
C ARG A 50 19.33 -21.00 -1.70
N GLY A 51 19.71 -20.58 -0.50
CA GLY A 51 20.64 -21.32 0.36
C GLY A 51 19.99 -22.48 1.13
N GLN A 52 18.66 -22.55 1.19
CA GLN A 52 17.95 -23.55 2.00
C GLN A 52 17.54 -24.76 1.17
N ARG A 53 17.96 -25.96 1.61
CA ARG A 53 17.43 -27.22 1.09
C ARG A 53 15.97 -27.36 1.54
N TRP A 54 15.07 -27.62 0.60
CA TRP A 54 13.62 -27.60 0.83
C TRP A 54 13.18 -28.68 1.84
N GLY A 55 13.87 -29.83 1.85
CA GLY A 55 13.60 -30.94 2.76
C GLY A 55 14.05 -30.79 4.23
N THR A 56 14.89 -29.79 4.59
CA THR A 56 15.31 -29.60 5.99
C THR A 56 14.32 -28.79 6.83
N ARG A 57 13.27 -28.25 6.21
CA ARG A 57 12.20 -27.53 6.91
C ARG A 57 11.05 -28.48 7.19
N THR A 58 11.30 -29.49 8.02
CA THR A 58 10.23 -30.32 8.57
C THR A 58 9.38 -29.44 9.50
N PRO A 59 8.04 -29.36 9.31
CA PRO A 59 7.17 -28.54 10.14
C PRO A 59 7.02 -29.22 11.50
N GLY A 60 7.88 -28.85 12.45
CA GLY A 60 7.83 -29.37 13.84
C GLY A 60 9.17 -29.64 14.51
N GLY A 61 10.30 -29.50 13.82
CA GLY A 61 11.62 -29.76 14.41
C GLY A 61 12.25 -28.55 15.05
N THR A 62 12.30 -28.54 16.38
CA THR A 62 13.20 -27.71 17.20
C THR A 62 14.58 -27.56 16.56
N ARG A 63 14.99 -26.31 16.31
CA ARG A 63 16.38 -25.92 16.10
C ARG A 63 17.17 -26.33 17.34
N GLY A 64 17.98 -27.39 17.25
CA GLY A 64 18.86 -27.81 18.32
C GLY A 64 19.19 -29.30 18.28
N ALA A 65 19.82 -29.76 17.22
CA ALA A 65 20.62 -30.98 17.27
C ALA A 65 21.87 -30.71 16.44
N GLU A 66 23.00 -30.71 17.15
CA GLU A 66 24.34 -30.40 16.68
C GLU A 66 24.71 -31.27 15.47
N GLN A 67 25.19 -30.64 14.41
CA GLN A 67 25.83 -31.34 13.30
C GLN A 67 27.24 -31.74 13.75
N SER A 68 27.40 -33.00 14.12
CA SER A 68 28.70 -33.67 14.12
C SER A 68 29.14 -33.92 12.67
N PRO A 69 30.42 -33.67 12.31
CA PRO A 69 30.89 -33.81 10.93
C PRO A 69 31.26 -35.27 10.65
N GLY A 70 30.42 -35.96 9.87
CA GLY A 70 30.68 -37.33 9.47
C GLY A 70 30.08 -37.66 8.10
N HIS A 71 30.96 -37.68 7.09
CA HIS A 71 30.87 -38.35 5.80
C HIS A 71 29.74 -38.01 4.79
N PRO A 72 30.07 -37.60 3.55
CA PRO A 72 29.12 -37.55 2.45
C PRO A 72 29.08 -38.92 1.77
N GLU A 73 28.19 -39.81 2.19
CA GLU A 73 27.77 -40.89 1.29
C GLU A 73 26.66 -40.35 0.38
N GLU A 74 27.09 -40.04 -0.83
CA GLU A 74 26.27 -39.88 -2.02
C GLU A 74 25.42 -41.14 -2.24
N GLN A 75 24.23 -41.19 -1.65
CA GLN A 75 23.12 -41.88 -2.28
C GLN A 75 22.44 -40.88 -3.20
N GLN A 76 23.01 -40.74 -4.39
CA GLN A 76 22.38 -40.17 -5.57
C GLN A 76 21.20 -41.07 -5.97
N GLY A 77 20.10 -40.96 -5.23
CA GLY A 77 18.85 -41.64 -5.51
C GLY A 77 17.77 -40.62 -5.80
N GLY A 78 17.67 -40.18 -7.05
CA GLY A 78 16.45 -39.66 -7.73
C GLY A 78 15.55 -38.65 -7.01
N GLY A 79 16.02 -37.99 -5.95
CA GLY A 79 15.19 -37.14 -5.12
C GLY A 79 15.04 -35.74 -5.70
N VAL A 80 13.82 -35.35 -6.06
CA VAL A 80 13.52 -33.98 -6.50
C VAL A 80 13.71 -33.04 -5.31
N CYS A 81 14.61 -32.05 -5.44
CA CYS A 81 14.82 -30.97 -4.47
C CYS A 81 15.08 -31.41 -3.01
N GLY A 82 15.69 -32.59 -2.79
CA GLY A 82 15.99 -33.12 -1.46
C GLY A 82 14.84 -33.86 -0.78
N PHE A 83 13.76 -34.17 -1.52
CA PHE A 83 12.69 -35.07 -1.10
C PHE A 83 12.91 -36.47 -1.68
N ALA A 84 12.45 -37.50 -0.97
CA ALA A 84 12.57 -38.90 -1.41
C ALA A 84 11.64 -39.25 -2.61
N THR A 85 10.50 -38.58 -2.74
CA THR A 85 9.53 -38.78 -3.83
C THR A 85 8.91 -37.45 -4.29
N MET A 86 8.39 -37.42 -5.52
CA MET A 86 7.73 -36.23 -6.09
C MET A 86 6.45 -35.89 -5.31
N GLU A 87 5.68 -36.89 -4.88
CA GLU A 87 4.46 -36.72 -4.10
C GLU A 87 4.75 -36.06 -2.75
N ALA A 88 5.86 -36.43 -2.09
CA ALA A 88 6.28 -35.80 -0.84
C ALA A 88 6.63 -34.31 -1.02
N ALA A 89 7.29 -33.96 -2.14
CA ALA A 89 7.58 -32.57 -2.46
C ALA A 89 6.29 -31.76 -2.73
N LEU A 90 5.32 -32.35 -3.44
CA LEU A 90 4.04 -31.71 -3.73
C LEU A 90 3.18 -31.52 -2.47
N GLU A 91 3.14 -32.51 -1.58
CA GLU A 91 2.39 -32.38 -0.34
C GLU A 91 3.02 -31.32 0.58
N TRP A 92 4.35 -31.29 0.65
CA TRP A 92 5.07 -30.23 1.37
C TRP A 92 4.75 -28.84 0.80
N LEU A 93 4.77 -28.68 -0.53
CA LEU A 93 4.42 -27.41 -1.17
C LEU A 93 2.98 -26.99 -0.85
N ARG A 94 2.03 -27.94 -0.85
CA ARG A 94 0.63 -27.67 -0.50
C ARG A 94 0.50 -27.23 0.96
N THR A 95 1.21 -27.87 1.89
CA THR A 95 1.20 -27.46 3.30
C THR A 95 1.80 -26.07 3.48
N GLU A 96 2.94 -25.81 2.86
CA GLU A 96 3.64 -24.52 2.97
C GLU A 96 2.80 -23.38 2.36
N LEU A 97 2.14 -23.62 1.22
CA LEU A 97 1.23 -22.62 0.63
C LEU A 97 0.02 -22.33 1.52
N ARG A 98 -0.56 -23.34 2.18
CA ARG A 98 -1.65 -23.14 3.14
C ARG A 98 -1.19 -22.33 4.35
N ASP A 99 0.01 -22.61 4.86
CA ASP A 99 0.59 -21.87 5.98
C ASP A 99 0.88 -20.41 5.61
N MET A 100 1.48 -20.18 4.45
CA MET A 100 1.71 -18.83 3.92
C MET A 100 0.38 -18.08 3.73
N GLN A 101 -0.64 -18.74 3.18
CA GLN A 101 -1.97 -18.15 3.03
C GLN A 101 -2.59 -17.78 4.39
N ALA A 102 -2.44 -18.62 5.42
CA ALA A 102 -2.93 -18.33 6.76
C ALA A 102 -2.21 -17.14 7.40
N LEU A 103 -0.88 -17.03 7.21
CA LEU A 103 -0.10 -15.88 7.65
C LEU A 103 -0.54 -14.59 6.96
N ASP A 104 -0.75 -14.63 5.65
CA ASP A 104 -1.21 -13.48 4.87
C ASP A 104 -2.61 -13.03 5.30
N GLN A 105 -3.53 -13.97 5.54
CA GLN A 105 -4.85 -13.66 6.08
C GLN A 105 -4.76 -12.98 7.44
N ARG A 106 -3.88 -13.46 8.35
CA ARG A 106 -3.66 -12.83 9.66
C ARG A 106 -3.08 -11.42 9.53
N LEU A 107 -2.09 -11.23 8.66
CA LEU A 107 -1.49 -9.92 8.40
C LEU A 107 -2.53 -8.94 7.82
N ALA A 108 -3.34 -9.39 6.85
CA ALA A 108 -4.41 -8.59 6.28
C ALA A 108 -5.42 -8.16 7.35
N GLN A 109 -5.83 -9.06 8.23
CA GLN A 109 -6.71 -8.73 9.37
C GLN A 109 -6.07 -7.68 10.30
N GLN A 110 -4.78 -7.81 10.61
CA GLN A 110 -4.05 -6.84 11.44
C GLN A 110 -3.99 -5.47 10.76
N LEU A 111 -3.67 -5.41 9.47
CA LEU A 111 -3.63 -4.18 8.69
C LEU A 111 -4.99 -3.50 8.62
N MET A 112 -6.08 -4.27 8.44
CA MET A 112 -7.44 -3.74 8.45
C MET A 112 -7.82 -3.15 9.80
N ARG A 113 -7.46 -3.79 10.92
CA ARG A 113 -7.68 -3.26 12.27
C ARG A 113 -6.90 -1.95 12.49
N LEU A 114 -5.63 -1.92 12.08
CA LEU A 114 -4.80 -0.71 12.17
C LEU A 114 -5.37 0.43 11.33
N ARG A 115 -5.80 0.14 10.10
CA ARG A 115 -6.44 1.13 9.22
C ARG A 115 -7.72 1.69 9.84
N ALA A 116 -8.57 0.85 10.43
CA ALA A 116 -9.78 1.30 11.10
C ALA A 116 -9.47 2.21 12.30
N ARG A 117 -8.48 1.83 13.13
CA ARG A 117 -8.04 2.64 14.27
C ARG A 117 -7.46 3.98 13.84
N LEU A 118 -6.62 3.99 12.80
CA LEU A 118 -6.04 5.20 12.24
C LEU A 118 -7.13 6.13 11.69
N HIS A 119 -8.11 5.58 10.98
CA HIS A 119 -9.23 6.36 10.48
C HIS A 119 -10.06 6.99 11.61
N ARG A 120 -10.39 6.21 12.66
CA ARG A 120 -11.06 6.73 13.85
C ARG A 120 -10.29 7.90 14.49
N LEU A 121 -8.99 7.73 14.71
CA LEU A 121 -8.14 8.77 15.30
C LEU A 121 -8.10 10.03 14.43
N LYS A 122 -8.05 9.88 13.09
CA LYS A 122 -8.11 11.03 12.17
C LYS A 122 -9.44 11.79 12.27
N VAL A 123 -10.55 11.07 12.40
CA VAL A 123 -11.87 11.70 12.59
C VAL A 123 -11.92 12.44 13.93
N GLU A 124 -11.46 11.80 15.02
CA GLU A 124 -11.39 12.42 16.35
C GLU A 124 -10.50 13.67 16.36
N GLN A 125 -9.38 13.66 15.64
CA GLN A 125 -8.49 14.81 15.47
C GLN A 125 -9.17 15.95 14.70
N ALA A 126 -9.83 15.65 13.58
CA ALA A 126 -10.56 16.65 12.80
C ALA A 126 -11.69 17.30 13.62
N CYS A 127 -12.42 16.50 14.42
CA CYS A 127 -13.43 17.02 15.33
C CYS A 127 -12.85 17.95 16.39
N HIS A 128 -11.69 17.61 16.99
CA HIS A 128 -11.02 18.49 17.95
C HIS A 128 -10.59 19.81 17.31
N GLN A 129 -9.95 19.76 16.15
CA GLN A 129 -9.54 20.97 15.43
C GLN A 129 -10.72 21.87 15.08
N HIS A 130 -11.86 21.29 14.67
CA HIS A 130 -13.06 22.07 14.42
C HIS A 130 -13.64 22.68 15.69
N LYS A 131 -13.60 21.96 16.81
CA LYS A 131 -14.02 22.49 18.11
C LYS A 131 -13.16 23.67 18.53
N GLU A 132 -11.83 23.56 18.46
CA GLU A 132 -10.91 24.66 18.78
C GLU A 132 -11.20 25.89 17.91
N MET A 133 -11.43 25.71 16.60
CA MET A 133 -11.83 26.81 15.71
C MET A 133 -13.16 27.46 16.12
N LEU A 134 -14.15 26.67 16.55
CA LEU A 134 -15.42 27.21 17.04
C LEU A 134 -15.22 27.97 18.36
N ASP A 135 -14.43 27.41 19.27
CA ASP A 135 -14.12 28.01 20.57
C ASP A 135 -13.39 29.36 20.38
N ASP A 136 -12.42 29.43 19.46
CA ASP A 136 -11.73 30.67 19.05
C ASP A 136 -12.70 31.72 18.49
N ALA A 137 -13.63 31.29 17.62
CA ALA A 137 -14.63 32.18 17.05
C ALA A 137 -15.63 32.68 18.10
N THR A 138 -16.03 31.83 19.07
CA THR A 138 -16.91 32.24 20.18
C THR A 138 -16.22 33.24 21.09
N PHE A 139 -14.95 33.02 21.44
CA PHE A 139 -14.18 33.97 22.25
C PHE A 139 -14.02 35.32 21.54
N GLY A 140 -13.80 35.32 20.22
CA GLY A 140 -13.75 36.53 19.42
C GLY A 140 -15.08 37.32 19.37
N LEU A 141 -16.22 36.64 19.51
CA LEU A 141 -17.55 37.29 19.56
C LEU A 141 -17.89 37.83 20.95
N GLU A 142 -17.52 37.12 22.02
CA GLU A 142 -17.74 37.55 23.40
C GLU A 142 -17.10 38.92 23.69
N GLY A 143 -15.94 39.21 23.11
CA GLY A 143 -15.28 40.51 23.21
C GLY A 143 -15.96 41.66 22.43
N CYS A 144 -16.92 41.37 21.55
CA CYS A 144 -17.68 42.39 20.80
C CYS A 144 -19.03 42.74 21.44
N GLU A 145 -19.51 41.95 22.40
CA GLU A 145 -20.80 42.21 23.06
C GLU A 145 -20.71 43.29 24.14
N GLU A 146 -19.53 43.51 24.75
CA GLU A 146 -19.33 44.54 25.78
C GLU A 146 -19.22 45.97 25.21
N ASP A 147 -18.76 46.13 23.96
CA ASP A 147 -18.61 47.43 23.28
C ASP A 147 -19.81 47.79 22.37
N SER A 148 -20.85 46.95 22.35
CA SER A 148 -22.06 47.21 21.58
C SER A 148 -22.97 48.21 22.30
N ASP A 149 -22.79 49.47 21.94
CA ASP A 149 -23.66 50.64 22.17
C ASP A 149 -25.16 50.24 22.23
N PRO A 150 -25.96 50.71 23.22
CA PRO A 150 -27.38 50.36 23.41
C PRO A 150 -28.33 50.83 22.28
N LEU A 151 -27.79 51.22 21.11
CA LEU A 151 -28.52 51.72 19.95
C LEU A 151 -28.71 50.69 18.83
N CYS A 152 -28.33 49.43 19.02
CA CYS A 152 -28.81 48.36 18.15
C CYS A 152 -30.29 48.04 18.44
N ASN A 153 -31.17 48.87 17.88
CA ASN A 153 -32.61 48.64 17.74
C ASN A 153 -32.87 47.42 16.84
N ILE A 154 -32.62 46.22 17.35
CA ILE A 154 -33.03 44.97 16.70
C ILE A 154 -34.34 44.57 17.39
N PRO A 155 -35.48 44.56 16.67
CA PRO A 155 -36.74 44.12 17.25
C PRO A 155 -36.56 42.70 17.81
N PRO A 156 -36.98 42.40 19.05
CA PRO A 156 -36.68 41.14 19.73
C PRO A 156 -37.19 39.89 18.99
N LYS A 157 -38.07 40.05 17.99
CA LYS A 157 -38.55 38.97 17.12
C LYS A 157 -37.57 38.60 15.98
N ALA A 158 -36.53 39.38 15.73
CA ALA A 158 -35.56 39.17 14.64
C ALA A 158 -34.28 38.43 15.07
N ALA A 159 -34.10 38.19 16.38
CA ALA A 159 -32.97 37.45 16.95
C ALA A 159 -33.06 35.92 16.70
N PHE A 160 -34.25 35.38 16.41
CA PHE A 160 -34.48 33.94 16.33
C PHE A 160 -34.59 33.36 14.92
N LEU A 161 -34.46 34.16 13.86
CA LEU A 161 -34.87 33.69 12.53
C LEU A 161 -33.73 33.40 11.55
N LEU A 162 -32.55 33.97 11.75
CA LEU A 162 -31.28 33.60 11.09
C LEU A 162 -30.14 34.16 11.93
N SER A 163 -29.15 33.33 12.25
CA SER A 163 -27.92 33.79 12.93
C SER A 163 -27.30 34.95 12.14
N THR A 164 -26.80 35.93 12.88
CA THR A 164 -26.14 37.16 12.41
C THR A 164 -25.13 36.99 11.25
N PRO A 165 -24.34 35.91 11.09
CA PRO A 165 -23.40 35.80 9.96
C PRO A 165 -24.06 35.68 8.58
N LEU A 166 -25.23 35.03 8.46
CA LEU A 166 -25.84 34.78 7.14
C LEU A 166 -26.48 36.04 6.53
N LYS A 167 -26.93 36.98 7.38
CA LYS A 167 -27.50 38.26 6.93
C LYS A 167 -26.45 39.15 6.26
N HIS A 168 -25.21 39.14 6.76
CA HIS A 168 -24.09 39.95 6.22
C HIS A 168 -23.65 39.49 4.82
N ILE A 169 -23.96 38.24 4.44
CA ILE A 169 -23.66 37.66 3.12
C ILE A 169 -24.90 37.73 2.20
N GLY A 170 -25.96 38.43 2.63
CA GLY A 170 -27.21 38.55 1.86
C GLY A 170 -28.05 37.27 1.79
N VAL A 171 -27.71 36.24 2.59
CA VAL A 171 -28.41 34.95 2.58
C VAL A 171 -29.66 35.04 3.46
N THR A 172 -30.82 34.89 2.84
CA THR A 172 -32.13 34.89 3.51
C THR A 172 -32.70 33.47 3.63
N ARG A 173 -33.70 33.26 4.50
CA ARG A 173 -34.42 31.97 4.63
C ARG A 173 -35.01 31.51 3.28
N MET A 174 -35.39 32.47 2.45
CA MET A 174 -35.87 32.23 1.09
C MET A 174 -34.78 31.62 0.20
N ASN A 175 -33.54 32.12 0.25
CA ASN A 175 -32.39 31.59 -0.50
C ASN A 175 -32.09 30.13 -0.13
N ILE A 176 -32.10 29.81 1.17
CA ILE A 176 -31.79 28.46 1.67
C ILE A 176 -32.91 27.48 1.31
N ASN A 177 -34.17 27.88 1.51
CA ASN A 177 -35.33 27.03 1.22
C ASN A 177 -35.52 26.78 -0.28
N SER A 178 -35.04 27.67 -1.16
CA SER A 178 -35.15 27.49 -2.60
C SER A 178 -33.98 26.74 -3.24
N ARG A 179 -32.92 26.36 -2.49
CA ARG A 179 -31.73 25.60 -2.97
C ARG A 179 -31.20 26.05 -4.34
N ARG A 180 -31.15 27.36 -4.59
CA ARG A 180 -30.70 27.93 -5.87
C ARG A 180 -29.59 28.93 -5.60
N PHE A 181 -28.37 28.42 -5.49
CA PHE A 181 -27.19 29.26 -5.63
C PHE A 181 -26.92 29.38 -7.14
N SER A 182 -27.28 30.50 -7.77
CA SER A 182 -26.69 30.85 -9.05
C SER A 182 -25.36 31.55 -8.76
N LEU A 183 -24.25 30.87 -9.05
CA LEU A 183 -22.93 31.48 -9.03
C LEU A 183 -22.77 32.31 -10.31
N CYS A 184 -22.33 33.56 -10.17
CA CYS A 184 -21.64 34.30 -11.22
C CYS A 184 -20.15 33.95 -11.15
#